data_AF-A0A1C2HH35-F1
#
_entry.id   AF-A0A1C2HH35-F1
#
_cell.length_a   1.000
_cell.length_b   1.000
_cell.length_c   1.000
_cell.angle_alpha   90.00
_cell.angle_beta   90.00
_cell.angle_gamma   90.00
#
_symmetry.space_group_name_H-M   'P 1'
#
loop_
_entity.id
_entity.type
_entity.pdbx_description
1 polymer ?
#
loop_
_entity_poly.entity_id
_entity_poly.type
_entity_poly.pdbx_seq_one_letter_code
_entity_poly.pdbx_strand_id
1 'polypeptide(L)' 'MGNVTNLNRFKKQRARDDRRAQADANAAKFGRSKAQKATETKSVEQANAHLDGHRLGDTLLPPPKTQGEAKDDPDAEE' A
#
# COMPACT_ATOMS: atom_id res chain seq x y z
N MET A 1 -16.47 39.28 -28.14
CA MET A 1 -16.33 38.60 -26.84
C MET A 1 -15.63 37.28 -27.07
N GLY A 2 -14.38 37.14 -26.60
CA GLY A 2 -13.58 35.92 -26.81
C GLY A 2 -13.70 34.99 -25.60
N ASN A 3 -14.19 33.77 -25.82
CA ASN A 3 -14.25 32.73 -24.79
C ASN A 3 -12.83 32.22 -24.53
N VAL A 4 -12.12 32.81 -23.57
CA VAL A 4 -10.80 32.32 -23.14
C VAL A 4 -10.98 31.03 -22.35
N THR A 5 -10.89 29.90 -23.03
CA THR A 5 -10.92 28.58 -22.38
C THR A 5 -9.62 28.34 -21.63
N ASN A 6 -9.71 28.21 -20.31
CA ASN A 6 -8.54 27.99 -19.46
C ASN A 6 -8.02 26.53 -19.64
N LEU A 7 -6.98 26.38 -20.44
CA LEU A 7 -6.32 25.10 -20.72
C LEU A 7 -5.72 24.44 -19.47
N ASN A 8 -5.35 25.22 -18.45
CA ASN A 8 -4.81 24.66 -17.21
C ASN A 8 -5.88 23.91 -16.41
N ARG A 9 -7.12 24.40 -16.40
CA ARG A 9 -8.25 23.68 -15.78
C ARG A 9 -8.53 22.36 -16.51
N PHE A 10 -8.48 22.38 -17.83
CA PHE A 10 -8.67 21.18 -18.65
C PHE A 10 -7.56 20.13 -18.37
N LYS A 11 -6.30 20.54 -18.37
CA LYS A 11 -5.17 19.65 -18.02
C LYS A 11 -5.32 19.05 -16.61
N LYS A 12 -5.71 19.86 -15.63
CA LYS A 12 -5.98 19.40 -14.24
C LYS A 12 -7.18 18.48 -14.14
N GLN A 13 -8.19 18.64 -15.00
CA GLN A 13 -9.33 17.74 -15.05
C GLN A 13 -8.91 16.39 -15.61
N ARG A 14 -8.23 16.39 -16.77
CA ARG A 14 -7.68 15.17 -17.39
C ARG A 14 -6.78 14.39 -16.44
N ALA A 15 -5.83 15.06 -15.78
CA ALA A 15 -4.94 14.40 -14.82
C ALA A 15 -5.68 13.76 -13.62
N ARG A 16 -6.81 14.35 -13.19
CA ARG A 16 -7.65 13.74 -12.13
C ARG A 16 -8.42 12.54 -12.64
N ASP A 17 -8.89 12.58 -13.88
CA ASP A 17 -9.64 11.48 -14.48
C ASP A 17 -8.72 10.29 -14.79
N ASP A 18 -7.50 10.54 -15.28
CA ASP A 18 -6.47 9.52 -15.50
C ASP A 18 -6.11 8.80 -14.18
N ARG A 19 -5.93 9.56 -13.09
CA ARG A 19 -5.68 9.01 -11.74
C ARG A 19 -6.84 8.16 -11.23
N ARG A 20 -8.09 8.56 -11.49
CA ARG A 20 -9.27 7.74 -11.11
C ARG A 20 -9.30 6.44 -11.88
N ALA A 21 -9.09 6.47 -13.19
CA ALA A 21 -9.05 5.26 -14.01
C ALA A 21 -7.95 4.28 -13.56
N GLN A 22 -6.77 4.80 -13.21
CA GLN A 22 -5.69 3.99 -12.62
C GLN A 22 -6.10 3.41 -11.26
N ALA A 23 -6.75 4.20 -10.40
CA ALA A 23 -7.24 3.73 -9.11
C ALA A 23 -8.30 2.63 -9.27
N ASP A 24 -9.24 2.77 -10.20
CA ASP A 24 -10.26 1.77 -10.50
C ASP A 24 -9.64 0.48 -11.07
N ALA A 25 -8.66 0.62 -11.96
CA ALA A 25 -7.90 -0.52 -12.48
C ALA A 25 -7.11 -1.23 -11.37
N ASN A 26 -6.54 -0.49 -10.43
CA ASN A 26 -5.84 -1.05 -9.28
C ASN A 26 -6.81 -1.69 -8.27
N ALA A 27 -7.98 -1.12 -8.05
CA ALA A 27 -9.04 -1.71 -7.24
C ALA A 27 -9.52 -3.03 -7.85
N ALA A 28 -9.73 -3.09 -9.17
CA ALA A 28 -10.11 -4.31 -9.87
C ALA A 28 -8.99 -5.36 -9.87
N LYS A 29 -7.74 -4.96 -10.12
CA LYS A 29 -6.58 -5.88 -10.20
C LYS A 29 -6.17 -6.41 -8.83
N PHE A 30 -6.18 -5.55 -7.83
CA PHE A 30 -5.60 -5.89 -6.54
C PHE A 30 -6.64 -6.20 -5.47
N GLY A 31 -7.92 -5.87 -5.66
CA GLY A 31 -9.07 -6.23 -4.80
C GLY A 31 -9.01 -5.76 -3.34
N ARG A 32 -7.80 -5.46 -2.86
CA ARG A 32 -7.40 -5.02 -1.55
C ARG A 32 -6.62 -3.74 -1.74
N SER A 33 -7.20 -2.66 -1.22
CA SER A 33 -6.54 -1.36 -1.15
C SER A 33 -5.29 -1.42 -0.26
N LYS A 34 -4.36 -0.46 -0.41
CA LYS A 34 -3.18 -0.36 0.46
C LYS A 34 -3.54 -0.34 1.95
N ALA A 35 -4.65 0.32 2.31
CA ALA A 35 -5.16 0.34 3.68
C ALA A 35 -5.56 -1.06 4.18
N GLN A 36 -6.23 -1.85 3.36
CA GLN A 36 -6.62 -3.23 3.70
C GLN A 36 -5.40 -4.16 3.81
N LYS A 37 -4.41 -4.00 2.92
CA LYS A 37 -3.14 -4.73 3.04
C LYS A 37 -2.45 -4.40 4.36
N ALA A 38 -2.36 -3.13 4.74
CA ALA A 38 -1.74 -2.71 5.99
C ALA A 38 -2.47 -3.23 7.25
N THR A 39 -3.79 -3.38 7.20
CA THR A 39 -4.54 -4.00 8.30
C THR A 39 -4.34 -5.51 8.35
N GLU A 40 -4.29 -6.18 7.20
CA GLU A 40 -4.01 -7.62 7.11
C GLU A 40 -2.60 -7.94 7.62
N THR A 41 -1.57 -7.20 7.20
CA THR A 41 -0.19 -7.43 7.66
C THR A 41 -0.08 -7.30 9.18
N LYS A 42 -0.69 -6.26 9.77
CA LYS A 42 -0.73 -6.10 11.23
C LYS A 42 -1.45 -7.26 11.93
N SER A 43 -2.54 -7.77 11.36
CA SER A 43 -3.25 -8.93 11.92
C SER A 43 -2.40 -10.20 11.87
N VAL A 44 -1.65 -10.39 10.78
CA VAL A 44 -0.73 -11.52 10.61
C VAL A 44 0.45 -11.42 11.58
N GLU A 45 1.04 -10.22 11.73
CA GLU A 45 2.11 -9.97 12.70
C GLU A 45 1.66 -10.24 14.13
N GLN A 46 0.46 -9.79 14.52
CA GLN A 46 -0.11 -10.07 15.83
C GLN A 46 -0.36 -11.56 16.05
N ALA A 47 -0.88 -12.26 15.04
CA ALA A 47 -1.07 -13.70 15.11
C ALA A 47 0.27 -14.45 15.24
N ASN A 48 1.29 -14.05 14.48
CA ASN A 48 2.63 -14.63 14.58
C ASN A 48 3.24 -14.37 15.96
N ALA A 49 3.19 -13.14 16.47
CA ALA A 49 3.69 -12.80 17.79
C ALA A 49 2.97 -13.58 18.90
N HIS A 50 1.66 -13.80 18.76
CA HIS A 50 0.88 -14.63 19.67
C HIS A 50 1.36 -16.08 19.66
N LEU A 51 1.58 -16.66 18.48
CA LEU A 51 2.09 -18.02 18.31
C LEU A 51 3.53 -18.17 18.82
N ASP A 52 4.38 -17.17 18.58
CA ASP A 52 5.77 -17.13 19.05
C ASP A 52 5.82 -17.11 20.58
N GLY A 53 4.93 -16.36 21.24
CA GLY A 53 4.80 -16.35 22.70
C GLY A 53 4.38 -17.70 23.30
N HIS A 54 3.82 -18.60 22.49
CA HIS A 54 3.43 -19.95 22.88
C HIS A 54 4.42 -21.04 22.42
N ARG A 55 5.52 -20.70 21.72
CA ARG A 55 6.56 -21.67 21.37
C ARG A 55 7.43 -21.98 22.59
N LEU A 56 7.23 -23.18 23.16
CA LEU A 56 8.00 -23.70 24.31
C LEU A 56 9.34 -24.36 23.91
N GLY A 57 9.85 -24.15 22.69
CA GLY A 57 11.00 -24.90 22.15
C GLY A 57 12.09 -24.09 21.44
N ASP A 58 11.89 -22.80 21.17
CA ASP A 58 12.85 -21.97 20.40
C ASP A 58 13.80 -21.16 21.29
N THR A 59 13.93 -21.50 22.57
CA THR A 59 14.78 -20.80 23.53
C THR A 59 16.29 -20.91 23.29
N LEU A 60 16.74 -21.47 22.15
CA LEU A 60 18.16 -21.65 21.82
C LEU A 60 18.63 -20.99 20.53
N LEU A 61 17.78 -20.26 19.80
CA LEU A 61 18.24 -19.47 18.66
C LEU A 61 17.79 -18.01 18.80
N PRO A 62 18.71 -17.03 18.76
CA PRO A 62 18.30 -15.63 18.74
C PRO A 62 17.40 -15.41 17.53
N PRO A 63 16.32 -14.62 17.67
CA PRO A 63 15.45 -14.32 16.54
C PRO A 63 16.31 -13.76 15.42
N PRO A 64 16.14 -14.22 14.16
CA PRO A 64 16.80 -13.56 13.05
C PRO A 64 16.37 -12.09 13.14
N LYS A 65 17.35 -11.20 13.29
CA LYS A 65 17.11 -9.77 13.18
C LYS A 65 16.35 -9.61 11.87
N THR A 66 15.08 -9.22 11.95
CA THR A 66 14.31 -8.76 10.80
C THR A 66 14.94 -7.45 10.35
N GLN A 67 16.13 -7.55 9.76
CA GLN A 67 16.71 -6.50 8.93
C GLN A 67 15.91 -6.57 7.64
N GLY A 68 14.94 -5.68 7.51
CA GLY A 68 14.07 -5.66 6.36
C GLY A 68 12.64 -5.30 6.71
N GLU A 69 12.43 -4.19 7.43
CA GLU A 69 11.45 -3.24 6.93
C GLU A 69 11.97 -2.73 5.57
N ALA A 70 12.01 -3.61 4.55
CA ALA A 70 11.88 -3.17 3.19
C ALA A 70 10.45 -2.64 3.14
N LYS A 71 10.33 -1.34 3.40
CA LYS A 71 9.22 -0.56 2.90
C LYS A 71 9.25 -0.76 1.39
N ASP A 72 8.63 -1.83 0.93
CA ASP A 72 8.14 -1.91 -0.43
C ASP A 72 7.01 -0.89 -0.48
N ASP A 73 7.42 0.37 -0.61
CA ASP A 73 6.64 1.46 -1.15
C ASP A 73 6.67 1.26 -2.67
N PRO A 74 5.68 0.58 -3.31
CA PRO A 74 5.64 0.51 -4.76
C PRO A 74 5.23 1.84 -5.42
N ASP A 75 5.15 2.95 -4.66
CA ASP A 75 4.87 4.29 -5.20
C ASP A 75 6.09 5.21 -5.06
N ALA A 76 7.30 4.67 -5.19
CA ALA A 76 8.44 5.45 -5.65
C ALA A 76 8.34 5.64 -7.17
N GLU A 77 7.34 6.41 -7.63
CA GLU A 77 7.27 6.97 -8.97
C GLU A 77 6.81 8.44 -8.84
N GLU A 78 7.81 9.31 -9.02
CA GLU A 78 7.82 10.74 -9.40
C GLU A 78 6.83 11.75 -8.75
#